data_AF-A0A4Y7QQQ4-F1
#
_entry.id   AF-A0A4Y7QQQ4-F1
#
_cell.length_a   1.000
_cell.length_b   1.000
_cell.length_c   1.000
_cell.angle_alpha   90.00
_cell.angle_beta   90.00
_cell.angle_gamma   90.00
#
_symmetry.space_group_name_H-M   'P 1'
#
loop_
_entity.id
_entity.type
_entity.pdbx_description
1 polymer ?
#
loop_
_entity_poly.entity_id
_entity_poly.type
_entity_poly.pdbx_seq_one_letter_code
_entity_poly.pdbx_strand_id
1 'polypeptide(L)'
;MQKHIFPLIIIILTTLMWIITFNQLPSELITHWDINGVSNSYSDKLVTMLLFIGLMIGQYLLSILLPKIDPKKVNYEKFSKGYNIVFNMILVILAIINVITILTGLGYNLPIITLGHVILGSIFIILGNYLQQVRPNFFIGIRTPWTLSSEKVWKDTHRFSSKLFVIAGIVIICAMFMPISWTQPIIFTSAIICIVLSMLSSYLFFRRSIK
;
A
#
# COMPACT_ATOMS: atom_id res chain seq x y z
N MET A 1 5.26 -9.64 -19.62
CA MET A 1 3.80 -9.50 -19.89
C MET A 1 3.06 -9.45 -18.56
N GLN A 2 2.26 -8.41 -18.32
CA GLN A 2 1.45 -8.31 -17.11
C GLN A 2 0.38 -9.41 -17.15
N LYS A 3 0.30 -10.23 -16.11
CA LYS A 3 -0.77 -11.22 -15.98
C LYS A 3 -2.03 -10.50 -15.47
N HIS A 4 -2.82 -9.98 -16.40
CA HIS A 4 -4.03 -9.20 -16.10
C HIS A 4 -5.16 -10.01 -15.45
N ILE A 5 -5.07 -11.34 -15.52
CA ILE A 5 -6.10 -12.26 -15.00
C ILE A 5 -6.34 -12.02 -13.50
N PHE A 6 -5.27 -11.93 -12.70
CA PHE A 6 -5.40 -11.76 -11.26
C PHE A 6 -6.13 -10.47 -10.85
N PRO A 7 -5.70 -9.27 -11.30
CA PRO A 7 -6.39 -8.04 -10.90
C PRO A 7 -7.84 -7.98 -11.40
N LEU A 8 -8.12 -8.46 -12.61
CA LEU A 8 -9.48 -8.51 -13.14
C LEU A 8 -10.39 -9.43 -12.32
N ILE A 9 -9.90 -10.61 -11.93
CA ILE A 9 -10.65 -11.52 -11.06
C ILE A 9 -10.99 -10.84 -9.73
N ILE A 10 -10.04 -10.17 -9.08
CA ILE A 10 -10.29 -9.49 -7.81
C ILE A 10 -11.34 -8.38 -7.95
N ILE A 11 -11.26 -7.58 -9.01
CA ILE A 11 -12.25 -6.52 -9.28
C ILE A 11 -13.64 -7.14 -9.50
N ILE A 12 -13.74 -8.20 -10.30
CA ILE A 12 -15.00 -8.89 -10.58
C ILE A 12 -15.58 -9.49 -9.31
N LEU A 13 -14.79 -10.21 -8.52
CA LEU A 13 -15.24 -10.82 -7.26
C LEU A 13 -15.72 -9.75 -6.27
N THR A 14 -15.00 -8.65 -6.14
CA THR A 14 -15.39 -7.54 -5.25
C THR A 14 -16.68 -6.88 -5.74
N THR A 15 -16.83 -6.69 -7.05
CA THR A 15 -18.06 -6.16 -7.65
C THR A 15 -19.26 -7.08 -7.43
N LEU A 16 -19.07 -8.39 -7.62
CA LEU A 16 -20.12 -9.39 -7.38
C LEU A 16 -20.54 -9.41 -5.90
N MET A 17 -19.58 -9.31 -4.97
CA MET A 17 -19.89 -9.21 -3.55
C MET A 17 -20.78 -8.00 -3.24
N TRP A 18 -20.47 -6.84 -3.79
CA TRP A 18 -21.32 -5.65 -3.65
C TRP A 18 -22.72 -5.90 -4.19
N ILE A 19 -22.84 -6.42 -5.41
CA ILE A 19 -24.15 -6.67 -6.05
C ILE A 19 -25.00 -7.64 -5.21
N ILE A 20 -24.39 -8.73 -4.72
CA ILE A 20 -25.09 -9.74 -3.92
C ILE A 20 -25.58 -9.17 -2.59
N THR A 21 -24.78 -8.32 -1.94
CA THR A 21 -25.07 -7.79 -0.61
C THR A 21 -25.85 -6.46 -0.64
N PHE A 22 -25.97 -5.82 -1.80
CA PHE A 22 -26.45 -4.44 -1.94
C PHE A 22 -27.83 -4.17 -1.29
N ASN A 23 -28.75 -5.13 -1.41
CA ASN A 23 -30.10 -5.01 -0.87
C ASN A 23 -30.17 -5.21 0.65
N GLN A 24 -29.17 -5.85 1.24
CA GLN A 24 -29.09 -6.09 2.69
C GLN A 24 -28.38 -4.93 3.43
N LEU A 25 -27.67 -4.08 2.69
CA LEU A 25 -26.91 -2.98 3.25
C LEU A 25 -27.81 -1.78 3.59
N PRO A 26 -27.55 -1.08 4.72
CA PRO A 26 -28.23 0.15 5.08
C PRO A 26 -27.97 1.25 4.05
N SER A 27 -28.76 2.34 4.10
CA SER A 27 -28.60 3.47 3.19
C SER A 27 -27.23 4.14 3.32
N GLU A 28 -26.66 4.16 4.52
CA GLU A 28 -25.35 4.75 4.82
C GLU A 28 -24.37 3.71 5.35
N LEU A 29 -23.13 3.78 4.87
CA LEU A 29 -22.04 2.89 5.25
C LEU A 29 -20.89 3.67 5.88
N ILE A 30 -20.18 3.05 6.82
CA ILE A 30 -18.96 3.62 7.39
C ILE A 30 -17.88 3.64 6.32
N THR A 31 -17.31 4.82 6.07
CA THR A 31 -16.24 5.03 5.10
C THR A 31 -14.91 5.41 5.75
N HIS A 32 -14.93 5.79 7.03
CA HIS A 32 -13.71 6.11 7.77
C HIS A 32 -13.88 5.83 9.28
N TRP A 33 -12.79 5.38 9.89
CA TRP A 33 -12.63 5.22 11.33
C TRP A 33 -11.49 6.10 11.81
N ASP A 34 -11.67 6.72 12.97
CA ASP A 34 -10.65 7.50 13.62
C ASP A 34 -9.51 6.63 14.17
N ILE A 35 -8.54 7.29 14.78
CA ILE A 35 -7.35 6.68 15.39
C ILE A 35 -7.66 5.74 16.58
N ASN A 36 -8.88 5.79 17.13
CA ASN A 36 -9.37 4.93 18.20
C ASN A 36 -10.31 3.83 17.67
N GLY A 37 -10.45 3.70 16.34
CA GLY A 37 -11.35 2.74 15.71
C GLY A 37 -12.82 3.13 15.77
N VAL A 38 -13.15 4.39 16.13
CA VAL A 38 -14.52 4.90 16.16
C VAL A 38 -14.88 5.42 14.78
N SER A 39 -16.02 4.98 14.25
CA SER A 39 -16.56 5.48 12.98
C SER A 39 -16.83 6.99 13.07
N ASN A 40 -16.25 7.77 12.16
CA ASN A 40 -16.41 9.24 12.15
C ASN A 40 -16.76 9.80 10.76
N SER A 41 -16.93 8.94 9.75
CA SER A 41 -17.47 9.35 8.45
C SER A 41 -18.31 8.24 7.83
N TYR A 42 -19.37 8.68 7.16
CA TYR A 42 -20.39 7.84 6.53
C TYR A 42 -20.68 8.34 5.12
N SER A 43 -21.15 7.46 4.25
CA SER A 43 -21.57 7.83 2.90
C SER A 43 -22.68 6.92 2.40
N ASP A 44 -23.46 7.42 1.44
CA ASP A 44 -24.48 6.63 0.75
C ASP A 44 -23.90 5.33 0.18
N LYS A 45 -24.66 4.23 0.26
CA LYS A 45 -24.17 2.89 -0.13
C LYS A 45 -23.84 2.79 -1.63
N LEU A 46 -24.59 3.46 -2.50
CA LEU A 46 -24.33 3.44 -3.94
C LEU A 46 -23.07 4.25 -4.24
N VAL A 47 -22.94 5.43 -3.64
CA VAL A 47 -21.73 6.26 -3.75
C VAL A 47 -20.50 5.50 -3.26
N THR A 48 -20.60 4.82 -2.12
CA THR A 48 -19.52 4.00 -1.54
C THR A 48 -19.10 2.87 -2.47
N MET A 49 -20.07 2.11 -2.99
CA MET A 49 -19.82 1.03 -3.96
C MET A 49 -19.10 1.55 -5.21
N LEU A 50 -19.62 2.63 -5.83
CA LEU A 50 -19.05 3.19 -7.06
C LEU A 50 -17.65 3.76 -6.82
N LEU A 51 -17.43 4.46 -5.70
CA LEU A 51 -16.13 4.99 -5.34
C LEU A 51 -15.11 3.87 -5.18
N PHE A 52 -15.42 2.83 -4.42
CA PHE A 52 -14.45 1.77 -4.14
C PHE A 52 -14.14 0.90 -5.35
N ILE A 53 -15.16 0.53 -6.14
CA ILE A 53 -14.94 -0.18 -7.42
C ILE A 53 -14.16 0.73 -8.38
N GLY A 54 -14.50 2.02 -8.45
CA GLY A 54 -13.81 3.02 -9.26
C GLY A 54 -12.34 3.16 -8.88
N LEU A 55 -12.01 3.17 -7.58
CA LEU A 55 -10.63 3.19 -7.09
C LEU A 55 -9.86 1.93 -7.50
N MET A 56 -10.49 0.75 -7.45
CA MET A 56 -9.86 -0.49 -7.89
C MET A 56 -9.58 -0.51 -9.40
N ILE A 57 -10.55 -0.06 -10.21
CA ILE A 57 -10.38 0.08 -11.67
C ILE A 57 -9.30 1.11 -11.98
N GLY A 58 -9.34 2.28 -11.35
CA GLY A 58 -8.36 3.34 -11.52
C GLY A 58 -6.94 2.87 -11.16
N GLN A 59 -6.80 2.14 -10.05
CA GLN A 59 -5.53 1.54 -9.64
C GLN A 59 -5.01 0.52 -10.66
N TYR A 60 -5.89 -0.34 -11.20
CA TYR A 60 -5.54 -1.29 -12.25
C TYR A 60 -5.09 -0.57 -13.53
N LEU A 61 -5.79 0.48 -13.95
CA LEU A 61 -5.43 1.28 -15.12
C LEU A 61 -4.07 1.98 -14.92
N LEU A 62 -3.82 2.55 -13.72
CA LEU A 62 -2.51 3.10 -13.37
C LEU A 62 -1.42 2.04 -13.47
N SER A 63 -1.68 0.81 -13.04
CA SER A 63 -0.71 -0.29 -13.15
C SER A 63 -0.28 -0.59 -14.60
N ILE A 64 -1.14 -0.29 -15.57
CA ILE A 64 -0.88 -0.45 -17.01
C ILE A 64 -0.22 0.81 -17.59
N LEU A 65 -0.65 1.98 -17.13
CA LEU A 65 -0.26 3.26 -17.71
C LEU A 65 1.15 3.69 -17.28
N LEU A 66 1.49 3.57 -15.99
CA LEU A 66 2.77 4.09 -15.46
C LEU A 66 4.01 3.57 -16.19
N PRO A 67 4.16 2.27 -16.50
CA PRO A 67 5.33 1.76 -17.22
C PRO A 67 5.41 2.28 -18.66
N LYS A 68 4.28 2.70 -19.26
CA LYS A 68 4.23 3.19 -20.64
C LYS A 68 4.64 4.66 -20.76
N ILE A 69 4.31 5.46 -19.75
CA ILE A 69 4.59 6.91 -19.73
C ILE A 69 5.93 7.26 -19.08
N ASP A 70 6.57 6.32 -18.37
CA ASP A 70 7.86 6.55 -17.73
C ASP A 70 9.00 6.70 -18.76
N PRO A 71 9.81 7.78 -18.72
CA PRO A 71 10.98 7.92 -19.60
C PRO A 71 11.97 6.75 -19.50
N LYS A 72 12.02 6.07 -18.34
CA LYS A 72 12.86 4.89 -18.07
C LYS A 72 12.08 3.57 -18.23
N LYS A 73 11.06 3.51 -19.11
CA LYS A 73 10.22 2.32 -19.36
C LYS A 73 10.96 0.99 -19.54
N VAL A 74 12.13 1.00 -20.18
CA VAL A 74 12.97 -0.21 -20.40
C VAL A 74 13.35 -0.88 -19.07
N ASN A 75 13.45 -0.13 -17.97
CA ASN A 75 13.77 -0.70 -16.68
C ASN A 75 12.65 -1.55 -16.09
N TYR A 76 11.38 -1.35 -16.45
CA TYR A 76 10.25 -2.11 -15.90
C TYR A 76 10.31 -3.60 -16.24
N GLU A 77 10.92 -3.97 -17.36
CA GLU A 77 11.14 -5.37 -17.72
C GLU A 77 12.04 -6.07 -16.69
N LYS A 78 13.04 -5.36 -16.18
CA LYS A 78 14.04 -5.85 -15.21
C LYS A 78 13.51 -6.03 -13.79
N PHE A 79 12.34 -5.48 -13.45
CA PHE A 79 11.71 -5.63 -12.13
C PHE A 79 10.20 -5.90 -12.19
N SER A 80 9.71 -6.43 -13.31
CA SER A 80 8.29 -6.68 -13.55
C SER A 80 7.62 -7.51 -12.45
N LYS A 81 8.34 -8.46 -11.84
CA LYS A 81 7.85 -9.23 -10.68
C LYS A 81 7.53 -8.34 -9.48
N GLY A 82 8.50 -7.53 -9.04
CA GLY A 82 8.31 -6.62 -7.92
C GLY A 82 7.24 -5.56 -8.19
N TYR A 83 7.22 -5.03 -9.41
CA TYR A 83 6.17 -4.11 -9.87
C TYR A 83 4.77 -4.72 -9.74
N ASN A 84 4.56 -5.91 -10.31
CA ASN A 84 3.27 -6.58 -10.29
C ASN A 84 2.83 -6.90 -8.87
N ILE A 85 3.74 -7.29 -7.98
CA ILE A 85 3.41 -7.63 -6.60
C ILE A 85 2.99 -6.39 -5.81
N VAL A 86 3.69 -5.26 -5.97
CA VAL A 86 3.30 -4.01 -5.32
C VAL A 86 1.91 -3.56 -5.78
N PHE A 87 1.63 -3.57 -7.09
CA PHE A 87 0.30 -3.18 -7.58
C PHE A 87 -0.79 -4.17 -7.19
N ASN A 88 -0.54 -5.47 -7.29
CA ASN A 88 -1.51 -6.49 -6.90
C ASN A 88 -1.81 -6.44 -5.39
N MET A 89 -0.81 -6.15 -4.55
CA MET A 89 -0.98 -5.95 -3.11
C MET A 89 -1.95 -4.78 -2.84
N ILE A 90 -1.75 -3.62 -3.49
CA ILE A 90 -2.66 -2.47 -3.31
C ILE A 90 -4.09 -2.87 -3.68
N LEU A 91 -4.26 -3.61 -4.77
CA LEU A 91 -5.59 -4.06 -5.19
C LEU A 91 -6.24 -5.03 -4.19
N VAL A 92 -5.46 -5.95 -3.62
CA VAL A 92 -5.92 -6.86 -2.56
C VAL A 92 -6.32 -6.07 -1.32
N ILE A 93 -5.56 -5.05 -0.92
CA ILE A 93 -5.91 -4.19 0.22
C ILE A 93 -7.21 -3.44 -0.03
N LEU A 94 -7.39 -2.88 -1.23
CA LEU A 94 -8.66 -2.25 -1.60
C LEU A 94 -9.80 -3.25 -1.51
N ALA A 95 -9.63 -4.48 -2.02
CA ALA A 95 -10.64 -5.53 -1.88
C ALA A 95 -10.95 -5.88 -0.42
N ILE A 96 -9.93 -5.98 0.45
CA ILE A 96 -10.11 -6.20 1.89
C ILE A 96 -10.90 -5.04 2.53
N ILE A 97 -10.60 -3.79 2.18
CA ILE A 97 -11.34 -2.62 2.68
C ILE A 97 -12.82 -2.71 2.25
N ASN A 98 -13.09 -3.10 1.00
CA ASN A 98 -14.47 -3.33 0.54
C ASN A 98 -15.18 -4.40 1.37
N VAL A 99 -14.51 -5.52 1.65
CA VAL A 99 -15.04 -6.60 2.49
C VAL A 99 -15.36 -6.07 3.89
N ILE A 100 -14.44 -5.33 4.51
CA ILE A 100 -14.62 -4.75 5.84
C ILE A 100 -15.83 -3.81 5.86
N THR A 101 -15.94 -2.89 4.89
CA THR A 101 -17.07 -1.97 4.79
C THR A 101 -18.40 -2.69 4.65
N ILE A 102 -18.48 -3.70 3.76
CA ILE A 102 -19.69 -4.52 3.59
C ILE A 102 -20.05 -5.23 4.90
N LEU A 103 -19.09 -5.89 5.54
CA LEU A 103 -19.33 -6.62 6.80
C LEU A 103 -19.79 -5.67 7.92
N THR A 104 -19.17 -4.51 8.08
CA THR A 104 -19.64 -3.51 9.06
C THR A 104 -21.02 -2.98 8.73
N GLY A 105 -21.34 -2.81 7.43
CA GLY A 105 -22.67 -2.41 6.98
C GLY A 105 -23.75 -3.48 7.26
N LEU A 106 -23.38 -4.76 7.21
CA LEU A 106 -24.24 -5.88 7.60
C LEU A 106 -24.36 -6.04 9.14
N GLY A 107 -23.74 -5.16 9.92
CA GLY A 107 -23.82 -5.15 11.39
C GLY A 107 -22.80 -6.04 12.10
N TYR A 108 -21.78 -6.57 11.40
CA TYR A 108 -20.72 -7.33 12.06
C TYR A 108 -19.79 -6.40 12.84
N ASN A 109 -19.54 -6.75 14.10
CA ASN A 109 -18.58 -6.06 14.95
C ASN A 109 -17.16 -6.55 14.66
N LEU A 110 -16.39 -5.78 13.90
CA LEU A 110 -15.03 -6.12 13.51
C LEU A 110 -13.99 -5.42 14.40
N PRO A 111 -12.85 -6.06 14.71
CA PRO A 111 -11.75 -5.43 15.45
C PRO A 111 -10.94 -4.50 14.53
N ILE A 112 -11.52 -3.35 14.16
CA ILE A 112 -10.97 -2.42 13.15
C ILE A 112 -9.54 -2.01 13.46
N ILE A 113 -9.22 -1.75 14.72
CA ILE A 113 -7.88 -1.36 15.14
C ILE A 113 -6.88 -2.46 14.81
N THR A 114 -7.14 -3.70 15.24
CA THR A 114 -6.27 -4.85 14.99
C THR A 114 -6.13 -5.12 13.48
N LEU A 115 -7.23 -5.07 12.73
CA LEU A 115 -7.20 -5.21 11.27
C LEU A 115 -6.35 -4.12 10.61
N GLY A 116 -6.47 -2.87 11.07
CA GLY A 116 -5.68 -1.75 10.60
C GLY A 116 -4.17 -1.97 10.80
N HIS A 117 -3.76 -2.47 11.98
CA HIS A 117 -2.35 -2.79 12.26
C HIS A 117 -1.83 -3.90 11.34
N VAL A 118 -2.59 -4.97 11.16
CA VAL A 118 -2.21 -6.09 10.30
C VAL A 118 -2.09 -5.65 8.85
N ILE A 119 -3.06 -4.88 8.34
CA ILE A 119 -3.04 -4.35 6.97
C ILE A 119 -1.85 -3.41 6.78
N LEU A 120 -1.68 -2.43 7.66
CA LEU A 120 -0.61 -1.42 7.54
C LEU A 120 0.78 -2.05 7.66
N GLY A 121 0.99 -2.93 8.63
CA GLY A 121 2.26 -3.62 8.79
C GLY A 121 2.57 -4.55 7.61
N SER A 122 1.55 -5.23 7.07
CA SER A 122 1.70 -6.06 5.85
C SER A 122 2.11 -5.22 4.64
N ILE A 123 1.56 -4.00 4.48
CA ILE A 123 1.98 -3.04 3.44
C ILE A 123 3.48 -2.77 3.57
N PHE A 124 3.95 -2.43 4.77
CA PHE A 124 5.35 -2.11 5.02
C PHE A 124 6.27 -3.32 4.75
N ILE A 125 5.89 -4.52 5.19
CA ILE A 125 6.64 -5.75 4.94
C ILE A 125 6.75 -6.05 3.44
N ILE A 126 5.62 -6.01 2.73
CA ILE A 126 5.60 -6.33 1.30
C ILE A 126 6.37 -5.28 0.52
N LEU A 127 6.13 -3.99 0.77
CA LEU A 127 6.90 -2.91 0.13
C LEU A 127 8.39 -3.07 0.39
N GLY A 128 8.79 -3.29 1.65
CA GLY A 128 10.19 -3.51 2.01
C GLY A 128 10.81 -4.67 1.25
N ASN A 129 10.16 -5.84 1.23
CA ASN A 129 10.66 -7.03 0.53
C ASN A 129 10.94 -6.81 -0.96
N TYR A 130 10.11 -6.00 -1.63
CA TYR A 130 10.22 -5.76 -3.07
C TYR A 130 10.96 -4.47 -3.43
N LEU A 131 11.17 -3.54 -2.48
CA LEU A 131 11.84 -2.27 -2.72
C LEU A 131 13.24 -2.45 -3.32
N GLN A 132 13.99 -3.45 -2.84
CA GLN A 132 15.34 -3.79 -3.34
C GLN A 132 15.36 -4.26 -4.80
N GLN A 133 14.24 -4.72 -5.34
CA GLN A 133 14.14 -5.19 -6.73
C GLN A 133 13.84 -4.02 -7.69
N VAL A 134 13.30 -2.91 -7.17
CA VAL A 134 12.90 -1.75 -7.97
C VAL A 134 14.11 -1.17 -8.68
N ARG A 135 13.98 -0.95 -9.99
CA ARG A 135 15.00 -0.27 -10.81
C ARG A 135 14.71 1.22 -10.94
N PRO A 136 15.72 2.05 -11.26
CA PRO A 136 15.52 3.48 -11.46
C PRO A 136 14.35 3.79 -12.41
N ASN A 137 13.38 4.53 -11.90
CA ASN A 137 12.16 4.92 -12.59
C ASN A 137 11.62 6.21 -11.94
N PHE A 138 10.63 6.85 -12.55
CA PHE A 138 10.10 8.13 -12.09
C PHE A 138 8.83 8.03 -11.25
N PHE A 139 8.28 6.83 -10.98
CA PHE A 139 7.02 6.67 -10.24
C PHE A 139 7.13 5.95 -8.90
N ILE A 140 8.05 4.99 -8.77
CA ILE A 140 8.11 4.00 -7.68
C ILE A 140 9.48 4.02 -7.03
N GLY A 141 9.47 4.01 -5.69
CA GLY A 141 10.67 3.95 -4.87
C GLY A 141 11.13 5.33 -4.36
N ILE A 142 12.33 5.35 -3.80
CA ILE A 142 12.95 6.53 -3.17
C ILE A 142 13.64 7.36 -4.25
N ARG A 143 12.96 8.43 -4.70
CA ARG A 143 13.32 9.24 -5.88
C ARG A 143 13.94 10.59 -5.50
N THR A 144 15.05 10.55 -4.76
CA THR A 144 15.86 11.74 -4.48
C THR A 144 16.73 12.11 -5.68
N PRO A 145 17.26 13.35 -5.76
CA PRO A 145 18.21 13.73 -6.82
C PRO A 145 19.41 12.76 -6.92
N TRP A 146 19.85 12.22 -5.79
CA TRP A 146 20.98 11.30 -5.68
C TRP A 146 20.70 9.89 -6.19
N THR A 147 19.53 9.33 -5.87
CA THR A 147 19.13 8.01 -6.38
C THR A 147 18.82 8.08 -7.88
N LEU A 148 18.28 9.19 -8.37
CA LEU A 148 17.97 9.35 -9.79
C LEU A 148 19.22 9.54 -10.67
N SER A 149 20.31 10.09 -10.11
CA SER A 149 21.56 10.35 -10.83
C SER A 149 22.49 9.14 -10.91
N SER A 150 22.36 8.13 -10.04
CA SER A 150 23.23 6.95 -10.02
C SER A 150 22.48 5.65 -9.74
N GLU A 151 22.57 4.68 -10.66
CA GLU A 151 21.97 3.35 -10.48
C GLU A 151 22.56 2.60 -9.27
N LYS A 152 23.85 2.83 -8.95
CA LYS A 152 24.48 2.23 -7.77
C LYS A 152 23.87 2.79 -6.49
N VAL A 153 23.78 4.12 -6.36
CA VAL A 153 23.15 4.79 -5.22
C VAL A 153 21.69 4.37 -5.08
N TRP A 154 20.96 4.24 -6.20
CA TRP A 154 19.61 3.71 -6.21
C TRP A 154 19.53 2.34 -5.55
N LYS A 155 20.34 1.37 -6.00
CA LYS A 155 20.34 0.00 -5.48
C LYS A 155 20.69 -0.05 -4.00
N ASP A 156 21.73 0.66 -3.59
CA ASP A 156 22.20 0.66 -2.20
C ASP A 156 21.15 1.26 -1.25
N THR A 157 20.54 2.38 -1.66
CA THR A 157 19.44 3.04 -0.91
C THR A 157 18.24 2.12 -0.77
N HIS A 158 17.80 1.48 -1.85
CA HIS A 158 16.62 0.61 -1.84
C HIS A 158 16.87 -0.70 -1.09
N ARG A 159 18.11 -1.22 -1.10
CA ARG A 159 18.51 -2.40 -0.32
C ARG A 159 18.65 -2.10 1.18
N PHE A 160 19.04 -0.89 1.55
CA PHE A 160 19.00 -0.46 2.94
C PHE A 160 17.56 -0.29 3.41
N SER A 161 16.77 0.46 2.63
CA SER A 161 15.40 0.81 2.97
C SER A 161 14.47 -0.41 2.95
N SER A 162 14.75 -1.44 2.15
CA SER A 162 13.99 -2.69 2.16
C SER A 162 13.94 -3.32 3.54
N LYS A 163 15.10 -3.43 4.21
CA LYS A 163 15.20 -3.97 5.57
C LYS A 163 14.45 -3.10 6.57
N LEU A 164 14.60 -1.78 6.44
CA LEU A 164 13.96 -0.82 7.33
C LEU A 164 12.43 -0.93 7.29
N PHE A 165 11.87 -1.00 6.08
CA PHE A 165 10.43 -1.16 5.88
C PHE A 165 9.91 -2.51 6.41
N VAL A 166 10.65 -3.61 6.21
CA VAL A 166 10.28 -4.91 6.77
C VAL A 166 10.27 -4.87 8.31
N ILE A 167 11.31 -4.32 8.93
CA ILE A 167 11.39 -4.17 10.39
C ILE A 167 10.23 -3.30 10.91
N ALA A 168 10.00 -2.15 10.28
CA ALA A 168 8.90 -1.26 10.66
C ALA A 168 7.54 -1.94 10.54
N GLY A 169 7.30 -2.72 9.48
CA GLY A 169 6.05 -3.45 9.33
C GLY A 169 5.85 -4.54 10.39
N ILE A 170 6.91 -5.25 10.78
CA ILE A 170 6.87 -6.20 11.91
C ILE A 170 6.54 -5.47 13.21
N VAL A 171 7.21 -4.34 13.48
CA VAL A 171 6.96 -3.51 14.67
C VAL A 171 5.51 -3.02 14.71
N ILE A 172 4.96 -2.57 13.57
CA ILE A 172 3.55 -2.15 13.45
C ILE A 172 2.59 -3.30 13.76
N ILE A 173 2.85 -4.51 13.26
CA ILE A 173 2.00 -5.67 13.59
C ILE A 173 2.10 -5.98 15.09
N CYS A 174 3.31 -6.03 15.65
CA CYS A 174 3.53 -6.32 17.06
C CYS A 174 2.91 -5.26 18.00
N ALA A 175 2.72 -4.03 17.51
CA ALA A 175 2.06 -2.97 18.28
C ALA A 175 0.62 -3.33 18.67
N MET A 176 -0.05 -4.25 17.97
CA MET A 176 -1.39 -4.71 18.35
C MET A 176 -1.44 -5.45 19.69
N PHE A 177 -0.30 -5.91 20.20
CA PHE A 177 -0.17 -6.53 21.53
C PHE A 177 0.19 -5.54 22.65
N MET A 178 0.35 -4.25 22.31
CA MET A 178 0.72 -3.20 23.25
C MET A 178 -0.51 -2.44 23.75
N PRO A 179 -0.41 -1.67 24.85
CA PRO A 179 -1.49 -0.79 25.28
C PRO A 179 -1.90 0.18 24.16
N ILE A 180 -3.20 0.47 24.06
CA ILE A 180 -3.77 1.31 22.99
C ILE A 180 -3.05 2.67 22.86
N SER A 181 -2.61 3.26 23.99
CA SER A 181 -1.90 4.54 24.04
C SER A 181 -0.52 4.53 23.37
N TRP A 182 0.07 3.35 23.15
CA TRP A 182 1.38 3.19 22.52
C TRP A 182 1.29 2.93 21.02
N THR A 183 0.14 2.42 20.53
CA THR A 183 -0.04 1.99 19.14
C THR A 183 0.23 3.11 18.13
N GLN A 184 -0.38 4.28 18.34
CA GLN A 184 -0.25 5.43 17.45
C GLN A 184 1.18 5.99 17.41
N PRO A 185 1.83 6.30 18.55
CA PRO A 185 3.25 6.69 18.55
C PRO A 185 4.14 5.69 17.81
N ILE A 186 3.95 4.38 18.02
CA ILE A 186 4.76 3.35 17.37
C ILE A 186 4.60 3.41 15.84
N ILE A 187 3.38 3.52 15.33
CA ILE A 187 3.12 3.61 13.88
C ILE A 187 3.78 4.86 13.29
N PHE A 188 3.51 6.04 13.87
CA PHE A 188 4.04 7.30 13.35
C PHE A 188 5.56 7.36 13.42
N THR A 189 6.15 6.97 14.56
CA THR A 189 7.60 6.93 14.71
C THR A 189 8.23 5.95 13.74
N SER A 190 7.66 4.76 13.54
CA SER A 190 8.16 3.78 12.56
C SER A 190 8.14 4.35 11.14
N ALA A 191 7.04 5.00 10.74
CA ALA A 191 6.92 5.63 9.43
C ALA A 191 7.92 6.80 9.24
N ILE A 192 8.07 7.66 10.24
CA ILE A 192 9.02 8.78 10.21
C ILE A 192 10.46 8.26 10.11
N ILE A 193 10.83 7.26 10.92
CA ILE A 193 12.15 6.61 10.86
C ILE A 193 12.39 6.05 9.46
N CYS A 194 11.41 5.34 8.87
CA CYS A 194 11.49 4.84 7.51
C CYS A 194 11.82 5.95 6.51
N ILE A 195 11.09 7.07 6.55
CA ILE A 195 11.28 8.20 5.63
C ILE A 195 12.66 8.85 5.83
N VAL A 196 12.98 9.25 7.06
CA VAL A 196 14.19 10.00 7.39
C VAL A 196 15.44 9.18 7.07
N LEU A 197 15.51 7.92 7.52
CA LEU A 197 16.69 7.09 7.28
C LEU A 197 16.82 6.69 5.81
N SER A 198 15.70 6.48 5.09
CA SER A 198 15.75 6.23 3.64
C SER A 198 16.33 7.42 2.89
N MET A 199 15.89 8.63 3.18
CA MET A 199 16.40 9.86 2.56
C MET A 199 17.87 10.11 2.94
N LEU A 200 18.22 9.95 4.23
CA LEU A 200 19.58 10.13 4.71
C LEU A 200 20.54 9.12 4.06
N SER A 201 20.13 7.85 3.97
CA SER A 201 20.95 6.80 3.35
C SER A 201 21.25 7.13 1.88
N SER A 202 20.27 7.69 1.16
CA SER A 202 20.46 8.13 -0.23
C SER A 202 21.58 9.17 -0.38
N TYR A 203 21.55 10.21 0.46
CA TYR A 203 22.60 11.23 0.47
C TYR A 203 23.97 10.66 0.85
N LEU A 204 24.02 9.82 1.90
CA LEU A 204 25.27 9.23 2.39
C LEU A 204 25.93 8.31 1.36
N PHE A 205 25.14 7.46 0.68
CA PHE A 205 25.66 6.60 -0.39
C PHE A 205 26.16 7.40 -1.57
N PHE A 206 25.48 8.49 -1.93
CA PHE A 206 25.96 9.40 -2.97
C PHE A 206 27.27 10.10 -2.61
N ARG A 207 27.37 10.65 -1.39
CA ARG A 207 28.61 11.28 -0.90
C ARG A 207 29.79 10.32 -0.89
N ARG A 208 29.55 9.04 -0.58
CA ARG A 208 30.59 7.98 -0.65
C ARG A 208 30.98 7.61 -2.07
N SER A 209 30.11 7.80 -3.06
CA SER A 209 30.39 7.48 -4.46
C SER A 209 31.20 8.53 -5.21
N ILE A 210 31.32 9.75 -4.67
CA ILE A 210 32.11 10.86 -5.25
C ILE A 210 33.52 10.91 -4.65
N LYS A 211 33.73 10.31 -3.49
CA LYS A 211 35.06 10.10 -2.91
C LYS A 211 35.72 8.89 -3.56
#